data_AF-A0A7C1UBF4-F1
#
_entry.id   AF-A0A7C1UBF4-F1
#
_cell.length_a   1.000
_cell.length_b   1.000
_cell.length_c   1.000
_cell.angle_alpha   90.00
_cell.angle_beta   90.00
_cell.angle_gamma   90.00
#
_symmetry.space_group_name_H-M   'P 1'
#
loop_
_entity.id
_entity.type
_entity.pdbx_description
1 polymer ?
#
loop_
_entity_poly.entity_id
_entity_poly.type
_entity_poly.pdbx_seq_one_letter_code
_entity_poly.pdbx_strand_id
1 'polypeptide(L)'
;MDASFVLTYQIDSFEGLTQEGFKQFANLNGIYNAWPYWREFVQNMIGRMGLPPLTIPVFRIVETSPVPRTGRKPKKTKARKA
;
A
#
# COMPACT_ATOMS: atom_id res chain seq x y z
N MET A 1 5.49 -15.84 -20.37
CA MET A 1 4.44 -16.17 -19.39
C MET A 1 4.18 -14.92 -18.58
N ASP A 2 2.99 -14.38 -18.73
CA ASP A 2 2.46 -13.26 -17.95
C ASP A 2 1.38 -13.76 -17.00
N ALA A 3 1.20 -13.07 -15.87
CA ALA A 3 0.15 -13.37 -14.90
C ALA A 3 -0.49 -12.06 -14.46
N SER A 4 -1.82 -12.01 -14.48
CA SER A 4 -2.61 -10.87 -14.04
C SER A 4 -3.47 -11.28 -12.84
N PHE A 5 -3.42 -10.47 -11.77
CA PHE A 5 -4.15 -10.71 -10.53
C PHE A 5 -5.15 -9.58 -10.34
N VAL A 6 -6.42 -9.93 -10.05
CA VAL A 6 -7.50 -8.98 -9.79
C VAL A 6 -7.95 -9.15 -8.36
N LEU A 7 -8.01 -8.02 -7.63
CA LEU A 7 -8.46 -7.98 -6.25
C LEU A 7 -9.67 -7.06 -6.17
N THR A 8 -10.76 -7.57 -5.61
CA THR A 8 -11.99 -6.82 -5.36
C THR A 8 -12.11 -6.53 -3.88
N TYR A 9 -12.24 -5.25 -3.55
CA TYR A 9 -12.42 -4.78 -2.18
C TYR A 9 -13.82 -4.23 -2.03
N GLN A 10 -14.42 -4.47 -0.86
CA GLN A 10 -15.71 -3.89 -0.47
C GLN A 10 -15.54 -3.23 0.90
N ILE A 11 -16.19 -2.08 1.05
CA ILE A 11 -16.35 -1.39 2.32
C ILE A 11 -17.80 -0.95 2.45
N ASP A 12 -18.32 -0.95 3.68
CA ASP A 12 -19.75 -0.66 3.93
C ASP A 12 -20.05 0.84 4.04
N SER A 13 -19.03 1.66 4.34
CA SER A 13 -19.16 3.11 4.42
C SER A 13 -17.90 3.82 3.93
N PHE A 14 -18.11 4.96 3.28
CA PHE A 14 -17.07 5.88 2.82
C PHE A 14 -16.88 7.08 3.78
N GLU A 15 -17.64 7.12 4.88
CA GLU A 15 -17.63 8.24 5.82
C GLU A 15 -16.25 8.41 6.47
N GLY A 16 -15.73 9.64 6.44
CA GLY A 16 -14.40 9.97 6.97
C GLY A 16 -13.22 9.54 6.08
N LEU A 17 -13.46 8.88 4.94
CA LEU A 17 -12.40 8.54 3.99
C LEU A 17 -12.11 9.71 3.05
N THR A 18 -10.83 9.88 2.73
CA THR A 18 -10.37 10.95 1.83
C THR A 18 -9.89 10.35 0.51
N GLN A 19 -9.95 11.12 -0.57
CA GLN A 19 -9.39 10.71 -1.86
C GLN A 19 -7.90 10.37 -1.76
N GLU A 20 -7.14 11.12 -0.94
CA GLU A 20 -5.74 10.81 -0.65
C GLU A 20 -5.61 9.43 0.01
N GLY A 21 -6.48 9.12 0.99
CA GLY A 21 -6.55 7.82 1.63
C GLY A 21 -6.84 6.68 0.65
N PHE A 22 -7.79 6.86 -0.27
CA PHE A 22 -8.06 5.86 -1.32
C PHE A 22 -6.88 5.65 -2.25
N LYS A 23 -6.20 6.73 -2.64
CA LYS A 23 -5.01 6.64 -3.50
C LYS A 23 -3.88 5.87 -2.81
N GLN A 24 -3.61 6.18 -1.54
CA GLN A 24 -2.63 5.45 -0.74
C GLN A 24 -3.03 3.99 -0.56
N PHE A 25 -4.32 3.72 -0.28
CA PHE A 25 -4.84 2.37 -0.15
C PHE A 25 -4.62 1.55 -1.42
N ALA A 26 -5.04 2.07 -2.58
CA ALA A 26 -4.95 1.39 -3.86
C ALA A 26 -3.49 1.11 -4.28
N ASN A 27 -2.59 2.07 -4.07
CA ASN A 27 -1.19 1.95 -4.45
C ASN A 27 -0.42 0.89 -3.64
N LEU A 28 -0.84 0.64 -2.40
CA LEU A 28 -0.11 -0.21 -1.47
C LEU A 28 -0.76 -1.59 -1.30
N ASN A 29 -2.07 -1.61 -1.02
CA ASN A 29 -2.77 -2.84 -0.65
C ASN A 29 -2.94 -3.76 -1.85
N GLY A 30 -3.12 -3.23 -3.07
CA GLY A 30 -3.22 -4.05 -4.27
C GLY A 30 -2.01 -4.97 -4.45
N ILE A 31 -0.80 -4.39 -4.42
CA ILE A 31 0.45 -5.13 -4.56
C ILE A 31 0.69 -6.01 -3.33
N TYR A 32 0.51 -5.46 -2.14
CA TYR A 32 0.75 -6.18 -0.88
C TYR A 32 -0.09 -7.46 -0.78
N ASN A 33 -1.39 -7.37 -1.06
CA ASN A 33 -2.32 -8.50 -0.96
C ASN A 33 -2.18 -9.47 -2.13
N ALA A 34 -1.76 -9.00 -3.31
CA ALA A 34 -1.48 -9.88 -4.45
C ALA A 34 -0.15 -10.66 -4.29
N TRP A 35 0.80 -10.13 -3.52
CA TRP A 35 2.16 -10.65 -3.42
C TRP A 35 2.25 -12.14 -3.04
N PRO A 36 1.50 -12.68 -2.06
CA PRO A 36 1.56 -14.10 -1.73
C PRO A 36 1.13 -15.00 -2.89
N TYR A 37 0.08 -14.62 -3.61
CA TYR A 37 -0.44 -15.36 -4.76
C TYR A 37 0.53 -15.34 -5.93
N TRP A 38 1.16 -14.19 -6.19
CA TRP A 38 2.21 -14.09 -7.19
C TRP A 38 3.43 -14.95 -6.82
N ARG A 39 3.85 -14.95 -5.54
CA ARG A 39 4.96 -15.80 -5.06
C ARG A 39 4.68 -17.28 -5.29
N GLU A 40 3.48 -17.72 -4.93
CA GLU A 40 3.05 -19.10 -5.12
C GLU A 40 3.06 -19.49 -6.60
N PHE A 41 2.53 -18.62 -7.46
CA PHE A 41 2.55 -18.82 -8.91
C PHE A 41 3.99 -19.04 -9.42
N VAL A 42 4.93 -18.16 -9.06
CA VAL A 42 6.33 -18.31 -9.50
C VAL A 42 6.95 -19.61 -8.97
N GLN A 43 6.73 -19.94 -7.69
CA GLN A 43 7.25 -21.15 -7.08
C GLN A 43 6.72 -22.42 -7.75
N ASN A 44 5.43 -22.45 -8.08
CA ASN A 44 4.81 -23.53 -8.83
C ASN A 44 5.38 -23.68 -10.23
N MET A 45 5.59 -22.57 -10.93
CA MET A 45 6.13 -22.60 -12.29
C MET A 45 7.58 -23.12 -12.29
N ILE A 46 8.40 -22.67 -11.34
CA ILE A 46 9.77 -23.18 -11.15
C ILE A 46 9.77 -24.68 -10.86
N GLY A 47 8.89 -25.13 -9.95
CA GLY A 47 8.75 -26.55 -9.62
C GLY A 47 8.32 -27.40 -10.82
N ARG A 48 7.36 -26.92 -11.63
CA ARG A 48 6.91 -27.59 -12.86
C ARG A 48 7.99 -27.67 -13.93
N MET A 49 8.91 -26.72 -13.96
CA MET A 49 10.06 -26.73 -14.86
C MET A 49 11.21 -27.63 -14.36
N GLY A 50 11.09 -28.24 -13.17
CA GLY A 50 12.16 -29.05 -12.58
C GLY A 50 13.37 -28.22 -12.14
N LEU A 51 13.19 -26.91 -11.96
CA LEU A 51 14.26 -26.01 -11.54
C LEU A 51 14.42 -26.02 -10.01
N PRO A 52 15.60 -25.64 -9.48
CA PRO A 52 15.82 -25.52 -8.05
C PRO A 52 14.80 -24.58 -7.38
N PRO A 53 14.35 -24.89 -6.14
CA PRO A 53 13.40 -24.04 -5.43
C PRO A 53 13.90 -22.60 -5.25
N LEU A 54 13.04 -21.62 -5.57
CA LEU A 54 13.33 -20.21 -5.37
C LEU A 54 12.53 -19.66 -4.17
N THR A 55 13.24 -19.12 -3.18
CA THR A 55 12.63 -18.42 -2.06
C THR A 55 12.53 -16.94 -2.38
N ILE A 56 11.32 -16.49 -2.73
CA ILE A 56 11.04 -15.07 -2.94
C ILE A 56 10.82 -14.39 -1.58
N PRO A 57 11.44 -13.21 -1.31
CA PRO A 57 11.26 -12.50 -0.05
C PRO A 57 9.82 -12.01 0.15
N VAL A 58 9.46 -11.73 1.40
CA VAL A 58 8.21 -11.05 1.75
C VAL A 58 8.23 -9.61 1.26
N PHE A 59 7.08 -9.11 0.80
CA PHE A 59 6.95 -7.70 0.44
C PHE A 59 6.96 -6.87 1.71
N ARG A 60 7.87 -5.88 1.77
CA ARG A 60 7.99 -4.98 2.92
C ARG A 60 7.44 -3.61 2.56
N ILE A 61 6.50 -3.14 3.36
CA ILE A 61 6.05 -1.76 3.32
C ILE A 61 7.14 -0.92 3.96
N VAL A 62 7.81 -0.10 3.16
CA VAL A 62 8.79 0.89 3.63
C VAL A 62 8.14 2.25 3.61
N GLU A 63 8.16 2.95 4.75
CA GLU A 63 7.79 4.36 4.78
C GLU A 63 8.83 5.13 3.96
N THR A 64 8.40 5.73 2.86
CA THR A 64 9.20 6.76 2.20
C THR A 64 9.22 7.97 3.12
N SER A 65 10.42 8.40 3.52
CA SER A 65 10.62 9.51 4.46
C SER A 65 9.73 10.71 4.14
N PRO A 66 9.17 11.39 5.16
CA PRO A 66 8.16 12.40 4.94
C PRO A 66 8.77 13.59 4.21
N VAL A 67 8.14 14.01 3.12
CA VAL A 67 8.24 15.38 2.60
C VAL A 67 8.06 16.33 3.81
N PRO A 68 8.96 17.31 4.03
CA PRO A 68 8.85 18.23 5.15
C PRO A 68 7.48 18.90 5.15
N ARG A 69 6.69 18.70 6.21
CA ARG A 69 5.44 19.42 6.41
C ARG A 69 5.77 20.90 6.67
N THR A 70 5.80 21.70 5.62
CA THR A 70 5.95 23.16 5.74
C THR A 70 4.70 23.76 6.41
N GLY A 71 4.86 24.12 7.69
CA GLY A 71 4.26 25.30 8.32
C GLY A 71 2.74 25.33 8.55
N ARG A 72 2.31 24.94 9.76
CA ARG A 72 1.18 25.62 10.44
C ARG A 72 1.72 26.38 11.65
N LYS A 73 1.98 27.68 11.49
CA LYS A 73 2.17 28.58 12.64
C LYS A 73 0.82 28.71 13.37
N PRO A 74 0.74 28.50 14.69
CA PRO A 74 -0.49 28.78 15.43
C PRO A 74 -0.74 30.29 15.42
N LYS A 75 -1.90 30.72 14.90
CA LYS A 75 -2.40 32.09 15.04
C LYS A 75 -2.57 32.36 16.54
N LYS A 76 -1.70 33.18 17.13
CA LYS A 76 -1.93 33.76 18.46
C LYS A 76 -3.15 34.68 18.37
N THR A 77 -4.27 34.25 18.92
CA THR A 77 -5.43 35.11 19.18
C THR A 77 -5.01 36.18 20.17
N LYS A 78 -4.90 37.43 19.71
CA LYS A 78 -4.76 38.59 20.60
C LYS A 78 -6.07 38.73 21.39
N ALA A 79 -6.05 38.34 22.66
CA ALA A 79 -7.08 38.72 23.60
C ALA A 79 -6.95 40.23 23.87
N ARG A 80 -8.04 40.95 23.59
CA ARG A 80 -8.24 42.38 23.77
C ARG A 80 -9.20 42.53 24.95
N LYS A 81 -8.81 43.24 26.01
CA LYS A 81 -9.67 43.88 27.04
C LYS A 81 -8.72 44.75 27.90
N ALA A 82 -8.83 46.07 27.84
CA ALA A 82 -9.87 46.96 28.41
C ALA A 82 -9.72 47.05 29.93
#